data_AF-A0A8S9J314-F1
#
_entry.id   AF-A0A8S9J314-F1
#
_cell.length_a   1.000
_cell.length_b   1.000
_cell.length_c   1.000
_cell.angle_alpha   90.00
_cell.angle_beta   90.00
_cell.angle_gamma   90.00
#
_symmetry.space_group_name_H-M   'P 1'
#
loop_
_entity.id
_entity.type
_entity.pdbx_description
1 polymer ?
#
loop_
_entity_poly.entity_id
_entity_poly.type
_entity_poly.pdbx_seq_one_letter_code
_entity_poly.pdbx_strand_id
1 'polypeptide(L)' 'MSASRKAVVTATMVLERPDGKSERFYCTVSASEVVKSHPGHHLSSSPPL' A
#
# COMPACT_ATOMS: atom_id res chain seq x y z
N MET A 1 9.07 -5.58 -28.33
CA MET A 1 8.59 -4.72 -27.23
C MET A 1 8.58 -5.53 -25.94
N SER A 2 9.37 -5.15 -24.94
CA SER A 2 9.29 -5.76 -23.60
C SER A 2 8.17 -5.06 -22.82
N ALA A 3 7.22 -5.83 -22.29
CA ALA A 3 6.17 -5.29 -21.43
C ALA A 3 6.76 -5.03 -20.03
N SER A 4 6.92 -3.76 -19.66
CA SER A 4 7.27 -3.38 -18.29
C SER A 4 6.05 -3.57 -17.40
N ARG A 5 6.06 -4.62 -16.57
CA ARG A 5 5.01 -4.84 -15.56
C ARG A 5 5.07 -3.71 -14.53
N LYS A 6 3.99 -2.95 -14.39
CA LYS A 6 3.81 -2.01 -13.28
C LYS A 6 3.11 -2.75 -12.13
N ALA A 7 3.75 -2.78 -10.97
CA ALA A 7 3.16 -3.35 -9.76
C ALA A 7 2.38 -2.28 -9.00
N VAL A 8 1.15 -2.61 -8.63
CA VAL A 8 0.25 -1.77 -7.83
C VAL A 8 0.02 -2.46 -6.50
N VAL A 9 -0.04 -1.68 -5.42
CA VAL A 9 -0.29 -2.16 -4.05
C VAL A 9 -1.54 -1.48 -3.51
N THR A 10 -2.30 -2.17 -2.68
CA THR A 10 -3.39 -1.56 -1.93
C THR A 10 -2.83 -0.95 -0.65
N ALA A 11 -3.05 0.35 -0.46
CA ALA A 11 -2.78 1.03 0.80
C ALA A 11 -4.08 1.18 1.60
N THR A 12 -3.99 1.02 2.92
CA THR A 12 -5.10 1.23 3.85
C THR A 12 -4.74 2.35 4.80
N MET A 13 -5.58 3.38 4.84
CA MET A 13 -5.54 4.42 5.87
C MET A 13 -6.61 4.12 6.90
N VAL A 14 -6.23 4.08 8.18
CA VAL A 14 -7.15 3.83 9.29
C VAL A 14 -7.29 5.12 10.09
N LEU A 15 -8.51 5.63 10.22
CA LEU A 15 -8.85 6.76 11.07
C LEU A 15 -9.52 6.24 12.35
N GLU A 16 -8.76 6.26 13.43
CA GLU A 16 -9.27 5.96 14.78
C GLU A 16 -9.93 7.21 15.36
N ARG A 17 -11.18 7.08 15.80
CA ARG A 17 -11.97 8.16 16.39
C ARG A 17 -11.95 8.06 17.91
N PRO A 18 -12.02 9.18 18.65
CA PRO A 18 -12.02 9.16 20.12
C PRO A 18 -13.17 8.37 20.75
N ASP A 19 -14.24 8.11 20.00
CA ASP A 19 -15.38 7.28 20.43
C ASP A 19 -15.12 5.77 20.28
N GLY A 20 -13.90 5.37 19.93
CA GLY A 20 -13.49 3.98 19.76
C GLY A 20 -13.89 3.35 18.43
N LYS A 21 -14.43 4.13 17.49
CA LYS A 21 -14.72 3.66 16.13
C LYS A 21 -13.51 3.84 15.22
N SER A 22 -13.38 2.95 14.23
CA SER A 22 -12.36 3.08 13.18
C SER A 22 -12.98 3.11 11.79
N GLU A 23 -12.48 4.00 10.94
CA GLU A 23 -12.84 4.09 9.53
C GLU A 23 -11.64 3.69 8.68
N ARG A 24 -11.89 2.86 7.66
CA ARG A 24 -10.83 2.37 6.76
C ARG A 24 -11.05 2.91 5.35
N PHE A 25 -10.03 3.56 4.83
CA PHE A 25 -9.97 4.02 3.45
C PHE A 25 -8.98 3.17 2.68
N TYR A 26 -9.38 2.69 1.51
CA TYR A 26 -8.55 1.87 0.64
C TYR A 26 -8.23 2.66 -0.62
N CYS A 27 -6.96 2.69 -1.01
CA CYS A 27 -6.54 3.25 -2.29
C CYS A 27 -5.47 2.36 -2.93
N THR A 28 -5.34 2.47 -4.25
CA THR A 28 -4.27 1.81 -5.00
C THR A 28 -3.13 2.78 -5.23
N VAL A 29 -1.90 2.34 -5.00
CA VAL A 29 -0.68 3.13 -5.16
C VAL A 29 0.37 2.35 -5.94
N SER A 30 1.29 3.03 -6.64
CA SER A 30 2.37 2.33 -7.32
C SER A 30 3.36 1.76 -6.31
N ALA A 31 3.76 0.49 -6.49
CA ALA A 31 4.79 -0.11 -5.64
C ALA A 31 6.09 0.71 -5.67
N SER A 32 6.43 1.32 -6.81
CA SER A 32 7.63 2.15 -6.94
C SER A 32 7.58 3.44 -6.11
N GLU A 33 6.40 4.00 -5.87
CA GLU A 33 6.22 5.19 -5.04
C GLU A 33 6.36 4.83 -3.55
N VAL A 34 5.87 3.65 -3.16
CA VAL A 34 6.01 3.13 -1.79
C VAL A 34 7.47 2.81 -1.46
N VAL A 35 8.20 2.12 -2.35
CA VAL A 35 9.64 1.83 -2.16
C VAL A 35 10.46 3.10 -2.02
N LYS A 36 10.17 4.13 -2.84
CA LYS A 36 10.91 5.39 -2.81
C LYS A 36 10.66 6.20 -1.53
N SER A 37 9.46 6.16 -0.98
CA SER A 37 9.10 6.91 0.23
C SER A 37 9.65 6.29 1.52
N HIS A 38 10.06 5.01 1.50
CA HIS A 38 10.55 4.28 2.66
C HIS A 38 11.92 3.62 2.39
N PRO A 39 12.97 4.40 2.13
CA PRO A 39 14.30 3.85 1.85
C PRO A 39 14.82 3.08 3.07
N GLY A 40 15.24 1.82 2.87
CA GLY A 40 15.75 0.94 3.94
C GLY A 40 14.74 -0.07 4.49
N HIS A 41 13.47 0.00 4.07
CA HIS A 41 12.44 -0.98 4.45
C HIS A 41 12.21 -2.02 3.35
N HIS A 42 12.21 -3.30 3.71
CA HIS A 42 11.90 -4.39 2.78
C HIS A 42 10.38 -4.54 2.66
N LEU A 43 9.86 -4.36 1.44
CA LEU A 43 8.44 -4.64 1.17
C LEU A 43 8.24 -6.16 1.11
N SER A 44 7.33 -6.68 1.94
CA SER A 44 6.86 -8.06 1.84
C SER A 44 5.47 -8.07 1.20
N SER A 45 5.33 -8.74 0.06
CA SER A 45 4.01 -9.00 -0.54
C SER A 45 3.50 -10.36 -0.05
N SER A 46 2.41 -10.40 0.70
CA SER A 46 1.66 -11.64 0.89
C SER A 46 0.82 -11.92 -0.37
N PRO A 47 0.75 -13.16 -0.87
CA PRO A 47 -0.18 -13.49 -1.95
C PRO A 47 -1.63 -13.22 -1.50
N PRO A 48 -2.52 -12.79 -2.41
CA PRO A 48 -3.94 -12.66 -2.10
C PRO A 48 -4.50 -14.05 -1.71
N LEU A 49 -5.24 -14.11 -0.61
CA LEU A 49 -6.01 -15.29 -0.19
C LEU A 49 -7.18 -15.55 -1.16
#